data_AF-A0A942V0M1-F1
#
_entry.id   AF-A0A942V0M1-F1
#
_cell.length_a   1.000
_cell.length_b   1.000
_cell.length_c   1.000
_cell.angle_alpha   90.00
_cell.angle_beta   90.00
_cell.angle_gamma   90.00
#
_symmetry.space_group_name_H-M   'P 1'
#
loop_
_entity.id
_entity.type
_entity.pdbx_description
1 polymer ?
#
loop_
_entity_poly.entity_id
_entity_poly.type
_entity_poly.pdbx_seq_one_letter_code
_entity_poly.pdbx_strand_id
1 'polypeptide(L)'
;MTKKKALIYSIIFVILVSITAIWKSFYFKDLTKDFPDVCKMVIAPSCQYYIMNISEQKKYEEAVKIQKVRVIENEKILKFYRGKIFNKCLLSMTPKEADESILKCAGLPDTAANADRKKTDYFIIKAADFTIQDIVTDSLAIAEIQLNEFNDPDSAIKTLKNAQKVLNKNPYFSASQEAQKVVQTQLNQIKHQQEGFQKK
;
A
#
# COMPACT_ATOMS: atom_id res chain seq x y z
N MET A 1 -22.81 37.83 27.62
CA MET A 1 -22.59 37.34 26.24
C MET A 1 -23.85 37.62 25.44
N THR A 2 -23.79 38.29 24.28
CA THR A 2 -25.01 38.71 23.53
C THR A 2 -25.59 37.56 22.71
N LYS A 3 -26.92 37.50 22.56
CA LYS A 3 -27.63 36.45 21.79
C LYS A 3 -27.06 36.24 20.37
N LYS A 4 -26.56 37.31 19.74
CA LYS A 4 -25.89 37.26 18.43
C LYS A 4 -24.57 36.48 18.46
N LYS A 5 -23.75 36.64 19.51
CA LYS A 5 -22.49 35.88 19.65
C LYS A 5 -22.77 34.40 19.89
N ALA A 6 -23.77 34.07 20.71
CA ALA A 6 -24.17 32.67 20.95
C ALA A 6 -24.63 31.96 19.66
N LEU A 7 -25.43 32.63 18.83
CA LEU A 7 -25.87 32.09 17.54
C LEU A 7 -24.69 31.80 16.59
N ILE A 8 -23.73 32.72 16.50
CA ILE A 8 -22.52 32.56 15.67
C ILE A 8 -21.69 31.37 16.16
N TYR A 9 -21.49 31.22 17.48
CA TYR A 9 -20.78 30.06 18.03
C TYR A 9 -21.50 28.74 17.80
N SER A 10 -22.85 28.72 17.86
CA SER A 10 -23.63 27.51 17.53
C SER A 10 -23.50 27.12 16.07
N ILE A 11 -23.49 28.07 15.13
CA ILE A 11 -23.30 27.79 13.70
C ILE A 11 -21.89 27.24 13.45
N ILE A 12 -20.86 27.88 14.03
CA ILE A 12 -19.47 27.41 13.93
C ILE A 12 -19.32 25.99 14.51
N PHE A 13 -19.98 25.71 15.64
CA PHE A 13 -19.97 24.39 16.27
C PHE A 13 -20.62 23.33 15.37
N VAL A 14 -21.79 23.60 14.79
CA VAL A 14 -22.47 22.66 13.88
C VAL A 14 -21.63 22.39 12.63
N ILE A 15 -20.97 23.40 12.07
CA ILE A 15 -20.04 23.24 10.93
C ILE A 15 -18.83 22.39 11.33
N LEU A 16 -18.22 22.64 12.49
CA LEU A 16 -17.09 21.85 13.01
C LEU A 16 -17.47 20.39 13.28
N VAL A 17 -18.65 20.13 13.86
CA VAL A 17 -19.17 18.78 14.11
C VAL A 17 -19.47 18.04 12.79
N SER A 18 -20.00 18.75 11.79
CA SER A 18 -20.29 18.18 10.48
C SER A 18 -19.00 17.84 9.71
N ILE A 19 -18.02 18.74 9.72
CA ILE A 19 -16.71 18.52 9.10
C ILE A 19 -15.96 17.39 9.81
N THR A 20 -16.01 17.30 11.14
CA THR A 20 -15.38 16.19 11.88
C THR A 20 -16.09 14.85 11.66
N ALA A 21 -17.42 14.82 11.51
CA ALA A 21 -18.15 13.60 11.15
C ALA A 21 -17.85 13.15 9.72
N ILE A 22 -17.77 14.07 8.76
CA ILE A 22 -17.33 13.81 7.38
C ILE A 22 -15.88 13.31 7.38
N TRP A 23 -14.97 13.98 8.10
CA TRP A 23 -13.58 13.56 8.29
C TRP A 23 -13.48 12.17 8.93
N LYS A 24 -14.30 11.86 9.93
CA LYS A 24 -14.32 10.55 10.57
C LYS A 24 -14.83 9.48 9.59
N SER A 25 -15.80 9.80 8.74
CA SER A 25 -16.29 8.89 7.69
C SER A 25 -15.30 8.68 6.53
N PHE A 26 -14.43 9.66 6.24
CA PHE A 26 -13.42 9.57 5.18
C PHE A 26 -12.09 8.96 5.67
N TYR A 27 -11.66 9.24 6.91
CA TYR A 27 -10.40 8.72 7.47
C TYR A 27 -10.56 7.41 8.26
N PHE A 28 -11.72 7.14 8.83
CA PHE A 28 -12.02 5.89 9.57
C PHE A 28 -13.15 5.09 8.91
N LYS A 29 -13.28 5.14 7.59
CA LYS A 29 -14.06 4.11 6.90
C LYS A 29 -13.28 2.82 7.08
N ASP A 30 -13.75 1.95 7.96
CA ASP A 30 -13.31 0.56 7.94
C ASP A 30 -13.71 -0.01 6.58
N LEU A 31 -12.74 -0.04 5.66
CA LEU A 31 -12.92 -0.53 4.30
C LEU A 31 -13.13 -2.05 4.28
N THR A 32 -12.91 -2.71 5.42
CA THR A 32 -13.04 -4.16 5.61
C THR A 32 -14.32 -4.56 6.35
N LYS A 33 -15.18 -3.60 6.72
CA LYS A 33 -16.40 -3.86 7.52
C LYS A 33 -17.32 -4.94 6.92
N ASP A 34 -17.35 -5.03 5.59
CA ASP A 34 -18.20 -5.96 4.82
C ASP A 34 -17.42 -7.20 4.35
N PHE A 35 -16.17 -7.38 4.79
CA PHE A 35 -15.34 -8.53 4.45
C PHE A 35 -15.49 -9.66 5.47
N PRO A 36 -15.20 -10.91 5.06
CA PRO A 36 -15.06 -12.01 5.99
C PRO A 36 -14.06 -11.67 7.09
N ASP A 37 -14.28 -12.20 8.30
CA ASP A 37 -13.42 -11.91 9.45
C ASP A 37 -11.93 -12.23 9.20
N VAL A 38 -11.67 -13.29 8.43
CA VAL A 38 -10.31 -13.69 8.02
C VAL A 38 -9.59 -12.64 7.18
N CYS A 39 -10.32 -11.70 6.56
CA CYS A 39 -9.82 -10.62 5.71
C CYS A 39 -9.94 -9.22 6.33
N LYS A 40 -10.41 -9.11 7.59
CA LYS A 40 -10.43 -7.83 8.32
C LYS A 40 -9.05 -7.38 8.77
N MET A 41 -8.10 -8.32 8.86
CA MET A 41 -6.70 -8.01 9.13
C MET A 41 -5.91 -8.04 7.81
N VAL A 42 -5.30 -6.91 7.47
CA VAL A 42 -4.64 -6.64 6.18
C VAL A 42 -3.50 -7.63 5.88
N ILE A 43 -2.88 -8.20 6.92
CA ILE A 43 -1.76 -9.15 6.86
C ILE A 43 -2.17 -10.51 7.46
N ALA A 44 -3.39 -10.96 7.20
CA ALA A 44 -3.79 -12.32 7.56
C ALA A 44 -3.49 -13.28 6.41
N PRO A 45 -2.54 -14.24 6.55
CA PRO A 45 -2.31 -15.26 5.53
C PRO A 45 -3.59 -16.03 5.18
N SER A 46 -4.48 -16.23 6.16
CA SER A 46 -5.82 -16.79 5.98
C SER A 46 -6.68 -16.02 4.97
N CYS A 47 -6.47 -14.70 4.82
CA CYS A 47 -7.18 -13.93 3.81
C CYS A 47 -6.75 -14.31 2.39
N GLN A 48 -5.46 -14.63 2.15
CA GLN A 48 -5.03 -15.05 0.82
C GLN A 48 -5.66 -16.40 0.42
N TYR A 49 -5.73 -17.36 1.35
CA TYR A 49 -6.45 -18.61 1.11
C TYR A 49 -7.92 -18.38 0.78
N TYR A 50 -8.58 -17.45 1.49
CA TYR A 50 -9.95 -17.08 1.16
C TYR A 50 -10.07 -16.48 -0.25
N ILE A 51 -9.20 -15.51 -0.59
CA ILE A 51 -9.18 -14.87 -1.92
C ILE A 51 -8.97 -15.92 -3.02
N MET A 52 -8.05 -16.86 -2.84
CA MET A 52 -7.84 -17.98 -3.77
C MET A 52 -9.10 -18.82 -3.94
N ASN A 53 -9.71 -19.25 -2.83
CA ASN A 53 -10.93 -20.08 -2.85
C ASN A 53 -12.10 -19.38 -3.56
N ILE A 54 -12.31 -18.07 -3.34
CA ILE A 54 -13.39 -17.34 -4.02
C ILE A 54 -13.05 -17.07 -5.49
N SER A 55 -11.77 -16.94 -5.84
CA SER A 55 -11.32 -16.80 -7.23
C SER A 55 -11.53 -18.09 -8.02
N GLU A 56 -11.28 -19.25 -7.40
CA GLU A 56 -11.63 -20.57 -7.98
C GLU A 56 -13.14 -20.74 -8.20
N GLN A 57 -13.95 -20.13 -7.33
CA GLN A 57 -15.40 -20.03 -7.50
C GLN A 57 -15.84 -18.95 -8.51
N LYS A 58 -14.88 -18.31 -9.22
CA LYS A 58 -15.11 -17.23 -10.19
C LYS A 58 -15.79 -15.98 -9.60
N LYS A 59 -15.68 -15.75 -8.30
CA LYS A 59 -16.16 -14.53 -7.62
C LYS A 59 -15.13 -13.42 -7.74
N TYR A 60 -14.78 -13.08 -8.98
CA TYR A 60 -13.66 -12.20 -9.29
C TYR A 60 -13.85 -10.77 -8.79
N GLU A 61 -15.08 -10.23 -8.81
CA GLU A 61 -15.37 -8.89 -8.32
C GLU A 61 -15.12 -8.77 -6.82
N GLU A 62 -15.47 -9.82 -6.06
CA GLU A 62 -15.24 -9.90 -4.63
C GLU A 62 -13.74 -10.02 -4.32
N ALA A 63 -13.03 -10.90 -5.02
CA ALA A 63 -11.59 -11.07 -4.90
C ALA A 63 -10.85 -9.74 -5.17
N VAL A 64 -11.17 -9.07 -6.28
CA VAL A 64 -10.58 -7.77 -6.64
C VAL A 64 -10.93 -6.69 -5.62
N LYS A 65 -12.16 -6.67 -5.08
CA LYS A 65 -12.56 -5.71 -4.05
C LYS A 65 -11.71 -5.87 -2.78
N ILE A 66 -11.50 -7.10 -2.32
CA ILE A 66 -10.70 -7.40 -1.12
C ILE A 66 -9.24 -7.02 -1.35
N GLN A 67 -8.63 -7.47 -2.47
CA GLN A 67 -7.25 -7.16 -2.80
C GLN A 67 -7.01 -5.64 -2.94
N LYS A 68 -7.95 -4.89 -3.54
CA LYS A 68 -7.83 -3.43 -3.66
C LYS A 68 -7.77 -2.74 -2.30
N VAL A 69 -8.60 -3.19 -1.35
CA VAL A 69 -8.56 -2.65 0.02
C VAL A 69 -7.25 -3.01 0.71
N ARG A 70 -6.75 -4.25 0.54
CA ARG A 70 -5.44 -4.65 1.07
C ARG A 70 -4.31 -3.78 0.53
N VAL A 71 -4.27 -3.50 -0.78
CA VAL A 71 -3.30 -2.57 -1.38
C VAL A 71 -3.38 -1.19 -0.72
N ILE A 72 -4.58 -0.63 -0.57
CA ILE A 72 -4.80 0.70 0.04
C ILE A 72 -4.33 0.73 1.50
N GLU A 73 -4.67 -0.29 2.29
CA GLU A 73 -4.27 -0.33 3.71
C GLU A 73 -2.77 -0.57 3.88
N ASN A 74 -2.17 -1.45 3.06
CA ASN A 74 -0.72 -1.66 3.07
C ASN A 74 0.06 -0.40 2.65
N GLU A 75 -0.46 0.39 1.71
CA GLU A 75 0.14 1.70 1.38
C GLU A 75 0.08 2.68 2.56
N LYS A 76 -1.00 2.67 3.36
CA LYS A 76 -1.11 3.48 4.59
C LYS A 76 -0.09 3.01 5.64
N ILE A 77 0.04 1.69 5.85
CA ILE A 77 1.02 1.09 6.76
C ILE A 77 2.45 1.49 6.32
N LEU A 78 2.75 1.39 5.03
CA LEU A 78 4.05 1.76 4.48
C LEU A 78 4.36 3.25 4.69
N LYS A 79 3.36 4.13 4.52
CA LYS A 79 3.48 5.56 4.82
C LYS A 79 3.72 5.80 6.32
N PHE A 80 3.06 5.05 7.19
CA PHE A 80 3.27 5.10 8.64
C PHE A 80 4.69 4.69 9.02
N TYR A 81 5.18 3.55 8.52
CA TYR A 81 6.55 3.07 8.73
C TYR A 81 7.59 4.09 8.25
N ARG A 82 7.41 4.65 7.05
CA ARG A 82 8.27 5.71 6.52
C ARG A 82 8.27 6.95 7.43
N GLY A 83 7.17 7.25 8.09
CA GLY A 83 7.07 8.34 9.08
C GLY A 83 7.85 8.04 10.37
N LYS A 84 7.85 6.77 10.82
CA LYS A 84 8.48 6.32 12.08
C LYS A 84 9.99 6.14 12.01
N ILE A 85 10.54 5.87 10.82
CA ILE A 85 11.99 5.75 10.64
C ILE A 85 12.66 7.08 10.99
N PHE A 86 13.56 7.08 11.97
CA PHE A 86 14.29 8.27 12.37
C PHE A 86 15.34 8.64 11.30
N ASN A 87 16.12 7.66 10.85
CA ASN A 87 17.20 7.87 9.92
C ASN A 87 16.75 7.70 8.46
N LYS A 88 16.40 8.82 7.82
CA LYS A 88 15.81 8.81 6.48
C LYS A 88 16.76 8.34 5.37
N CYS A 89 18.09 8.33 5.56
CA CYS A 89 19.01 7.82 4.53
C CYS A 89 18.84 6.31 4.29
N LEU A 90 18.30 5.57 5.25
CA LEU A 90 18.00 4.15 5.08
C LEU A 90 16.91 3.90 4.02
N LEU A 91 16.05 4.89 3.76
CA LEU A 91 14.97 4.78 2.78
C LEU A 91 15.46 4.81 1.32
N SER A 92 16.68 5.27 1.08
CA SER A 92 17.30 5.32 -0.25
C SER A 92 18.28 4.18 -0.49
N MET A 93 18.49 3.31 0.50
CA MET A 93 19.44 2.20 0.42
C MET A 93 18.80 0.98 -0.23
N THR A 94 19.62 0.16 -0.87
CA THR A 94 19.31 -1.21 -1.25
C THR A 94 19.25 -2.11 0.00
N PRO A 95 18.65 -3.31 -0.09
CA PRO A 95 18.60 -4.25 1.03
C PRO A 95 19.99 -4.58 1.57
N LYS A 96 20.97 -4.80 0.68
CA LYS A 96 22.36 -5.08 1.04
C LYS A 96 23.00 -3.92 1.79
N GLU A 97 22.79 -2.69 1.32
CA GLU A 97 23.28 -1.48 2.01
C GLU A 97 22.60 -1.25 3.35
N ALA A 98 21.31 -1.59 3.45
CA ALA A 98 20.54 -1.54 4.68
C ALA A 98 20.94 -2.65 5.67
N ASP A 99 21.43 -3.80 5.20
CA ASP A 99 21.94 -4.89 6.06
C ASP A 99 23.33 -4.58 6.64
N GLU A 100 24.13 -3.76 5.96
CA GLU A 100 25.45 -3.26 6.42
C GLU A 100 25.34 -2.10 7.47
N SER A 101 24.23 -2.08 8.23
CA SER A 101 23.48 -0.90 8.70
C SER A 101 24.11 0.15 9.65
N ILE A 102 25.37 0.08 10.07
CA ILE A 102 25.91 1.06 11.04
C ILE A 102 26.76 2.17 10.39
N LEU A 103 27.43 1.89 9.28
CA LEU A 103 28.47 2.78 8.74
C LEU A 103 27.96 3.80 7.72
N LYS A 104 26.98 3.46 6.88
CA LYS A 104 26.60 4.29 5.72
C LYS A 104 25.65 5.44 6.04
N CYS A 105 24.98 5.40 7.19
CA CYS A 105 23.92 6.33 7.56
C CYS A 105 24.30 7.24 8.75
N ALA A 106 25.60 7.31 9.08
CA ALA A 106 26.15 7.91 10.29
C ALA A 106 26.03 9.45 10.34
N GLY A 107 24.83 9.95 10.58
CA GLY A 107 24.56 11.33 10.99
C GLY A 107 24.25 11.49 12.48
N LEU A 108 24.29 10.39 13.25
CA LEU A 108 24.04 10.37 14.69
C LEU A 108 25.26 9.87 15.46
N PRO A 109 25.64 10.53 16.57
CA PRO A 109 26.74 10.06 17.41
C PRO A 109 26.45 8.67 17.97
N ASP A 110 27.46 7.80 18.05
CA ASP A 110 27.31 6.45 18.62
C ASP A 110 27.15 6.53 20.15
N THR A 111 25.89 6.65 20.57
CA THR A 111 25.44 6.54 21.96
C THR A 111 24.52 5.33 22.07
N ALA A 112 24.37 4.76 23.28
CA ALA A 112 23.45 3.63 23.50
C ALA A 112 22.02 3.93 23.01
N ALA A 113 21.52 5.15 23.26
CA ALA A 113 20.21 5.59 22.79
C ALA A 113 20.11 5.68 21.25
N ASN A 114 21.20 6.01 20.56
CA ASN A 114 21.22 6.05 19.09
C ASN A 114 21.41 4.65 18.48
N ALA A 115 22.07 3.73 19.17
CA ALA A 115 22.16 2.32 18.76
C ALA A 115 20.78 1.65 18.74
N ASP A 116 19.97 1.88 19.79
CA ASP A 116 18.60 1.34 19.86
C ASP A 116 17.68 1.92 18.78
N ARG A 117 17.83 3.20 18.45
CA ARG A 117 17.10 3.86 17.35
C ARG A 117 17.48 3.29 15.99
N LYS A 118 18.78 3.10 15.72
CA LYS A 118 19.28 2.47 14.48
C LYS A 118 18.70 1.06 14.30
N LYS A 119 18.68 0.25 15.38
CA LYS A 119 18.09 -1.09 15.38
C LYS A 119 16.58 -1.07 15.11
N THR A 120 15.87 -0.13 15.72
CA THR A 120 14.42 0.04 15.50
C THR A 120 14.11 0.42 14.06
N ASP A 121 14.83 1.37 13.47
CA ASP A 121 14.66 1.77 12.08
C ASP A 121 14.89 0.61 11.10
N TYR A 122 15.91 -0.21 11.36
CA TYR A 122 16.18 -1.43 10.59
C TYR A 122 15.01 -2.42 10.63
N PHE A 123 14.45 -2.69 11.82
CA PHE A 123 13.27 -3.55 11.94
C PHE A 123 12.06 -3.00 11.19
N ILE A 124 11.85 -1.68 11.22
CA ILE A 124 10.75 -1.04 10.49
C ILE A 124 10.93 -1.24 8.97
N ILE A 125 12.16 -1.14 8.47
CA ILE A 125 12.48 -1.41 7.05
C ILE A 125 12.21 -2.87 6.67
N LYS A 126 12.60 -3.82 7.53
CA LYS A 126 12.30 -5.24 7.30
C LYS A 126 10.80 -5.54 7.36
N ALA A 127 10.05 -4.88 8.23
CA ALA A 127 8.59 -5.00 8.25
C ALA A 127 7.94 -4.37 6.99
N ALA A 128 8.51 -3.27 6.48
CA ALA A 128 8.07 -2.64 5.25
C ALA A 128 8.32 -3.54 4.01
N ASP A 129 9.35 -4.39 4.04
CA ASP A 129 9.65 -5.37 2.98
C ASP A 129 8.44 -6.26 2.69
N PHE A 130 7.85 -6.89 3.71
CA PHE A 130 6.65 -7.71 3.60
C PHE A 130 5.43 -6.92 3.10
N THR A 131 5.29 -5.67 3.57
CA THR A 131 4.19 -4.80 3.16
C THR A 131 4.27 -4.46 1.66
N ILE A 132 5.48 -4.23 1.14
CA ILE A 132 5.72 -3.96 -0.28
C ILE A 132 5.45 -5.22 -1.11
N GLN A 133 5.89 -6.40 -0.63
CA GLN A 133 5.60 -7.67 -1.28
C GLN A 133 4.09 -7.88 -1.43
N ASP A 134 3.31 -7.71 -0.37
CA ASP A 134 1.85 -7.86 -0.42
C ASP A 134 1.21 -6.89 -1.42
N ILE A 135 1.62 -5.61 -1.44
CA ILE A 135 1.11 -4.63 -2.41
C ILE A 135 1.37 -5.11 -3.84
N VAL A 136 2.57 -5.60 -4.13
CA VAL A 136 2.95 -6.04 -5.47
C VAL A 136 2.17 -7.30 -5.85
N THR A 137 2.11 -8.31 -4.98
CA THR A 137 1.37 -9.55 -5.23
C THR A 137 -0.12 -9.30 -5.45
N ASP A 138 -0.77 -8.52 -4.57
CA ASP A 138 -2.18 -8.17 -4.72
C ASP A 138 -2.41 -7.35 -6.00
N SER A 139 -1.51 -6.43 -6.35
CA SER A 139 -1.63 -5.64 -7.58
C SER A 139 -1.48 -6.49 -8.85
N LEU A 140 -0.57 -7.47 -8.86
CA LEU A 140 -0.40 -8.40 -9.98
C LEU A 140 -1.66 -9.25 -10.17
N ALA A 141 -2.21 -9.81 -9.08
CA ALA A 141 -3.43 -10.60 -9.13
C ALA A 141 -4.65 -9.77 -9.58
N ILE A 142 -4.81 -8.55 -9.07
CA ILE A 142 -5.86 -7.63 -9.53
C ILE A 142 -5.71 -7.36 -11.03
N ALA A 143 -4.50 -7.05 -11.50
CA ALA A 143 -4.27 -6.73 -12.91
C ALA A 143 -4.56 -7.92 -13.83
N GLU A 144 -4.23 -9.14 -13.40
CA GLU A 144 -4.51 -10.37 -14.13
C GLU A 144 -6.03 -10.60 -14.27
N ILE A 145 -6.78 -10.47 -13.18
CA ILE A 145 -8.25 -10.58 -13.20
C ILE A 145 -8.86 -9.47 -14.07
N GLN A 146 -8.39 -8.23 -13.92
CA GLN A 146 -8.88 -7.10 -14.72
C GLN A 146 -8.67 -7.33 -16.21
N LEU A 147 -7.51 -7.86 -16.59
CA LEU A 147 -7.19 -8.15 -17.98
C LEU A 147 -8.00 -9.33 -18.53
N ASN A 148 -7.96 -10.47 -17.84
CA ASN A 148 -8.42 -11.74 -18.40
C ASN A 148 -9.92 -11.97 -18.19
N GLU A 149 -10.45 -11.58 -17.03
CA GLU A 149 -11.84 -11.86 -16.66
C GLU A 149 -12.74 -10.66 -16.96
N PHE A 150 -12.25 -9.43 -16.74
CA PHE A 150 -13.03 -8.22 -16.97
C PHE A 150 -12.78 -7.56 -18.33
N ASN A 151 -11.78 -8.02 -19.10
CA ASN A 151 -11.37 -7.42 -20.38
C ASN A 151 -11.10 -5.90 -20.26
N ASP A 152 -10.53 -5.46 -19.13
CA ASP A 152 -10.25 -4.07 -18.78
C ASP A 152 -8.73 -3.82 -18.70
N PRO A 153 -8.05 -3.70 -19.85
CA PRO A 153 -6.60 -3.51 -19.89
C PRO A 153 -6.16 -2.16 -19.33
N ASP A 154 -7.00 -1.13 -19.41
CA ASP A 154 -6.66 0.22 -18.92
C ASP A 154 -6.60 0.24 -17.39
N SER A 155 -7.55 -0.40 -16.72
CA SER A 155 -7.49 -0.56 -15.27
C SER A 155 -6.33 -1.46 -14.85
N ALA A 156 -6.05 -2.54 -15.59
CA ALA A 156 -4.90 -3.40 -15.31
C ALA A 156 -3.57 -2.62 -15.39
N ILE A 157 -3.38 -1.82 -16.45
CA ILE A 157 -2.21 -0.94 -16.59
C ILE A 157 -2.11 0.05 -15.43
N LYS A 158 -3.24 0.65 -15.01
CA LYS A 158 -3.26 1.59 -13.88
C LYS A 158 -2.83 0.91 -12.58
N THR A 159 -3.32 -0.30 -12.32
CA THR A 159 -2.95 -1.11 -11.15
C THR A 159 -1.44 -1.41 -11.16
N LEU A 160 -0.90 -1.90 -12.27
CA LEU A 160 0.53 -2.23 -12.40
C LEU A 160 1.45 -1.00 -12.30
N LYS A 161 1.04 0.14 -12.87
CA LYS A 161 1.78 1.41 -12.70
C LYS A 161 1.84 1.85 -11.25
N ASN A 162 0.78 1.58 -10.47
CA ASN A 162 0.81 1.87 -9.04
C ASN A 162 1.81 0.98 -8.30
N ALA A 163 1.81 -0.33 -8.57
CA ALA A 163 2.81 -1.26 -8.01
C ALA A 163 4.25 -0.84 -8.38
N GLN A 164 4.49 -0.46 -9.63
CA GLN A 164 5.79 0.05 -10.09
C GLN A 164 6.21 1.32 -9.32
N LYS A 165 5.28 2.23 -9.07
CA LYS A 165 5.53 3.45 -8.27
C LYS A 165 5.88 3.12 -6.82
N VAL A 166 5.26 2.10 -6.23
CA VAL A 166 5.61 1.62 -4.89
C VAL A 166 7.02 1.04 -4.88
N LEU A 167 7.36 0.16 -5.83
CA LEU A 167 8.72 -0.39 -5.96
C LEU A 167 9.79 0.71 -6.10
N ASN A 168 9.58 1.68 -7.01
CA ASN A 168 10.52 2.77 -7.24
C ASN A 168 10.77 3.66 -6.02
N LYS A 169 9.79 3.74 -5.10
CA LYS A 169 9.89 4.57 -3.88
C LYS A 169 10.55 3.86 -2.70
N ASN A 170 10.81 2.56 -2.84
CA ASN A 170 11.28 1.70 -1.76
C ASN A 170 12.43 0.80 -2.27
N PRO A 171 13.61 1.39 -2.58
CA PRO A 171 14.76 0.65 -3.09
C PRO A 171 15.31 -0.41 -2.13
N TYR A 172 14.95 -0.35 -0.84
CA TYR A 172 15.34 -1.30 0.19
C TYR A 172 14.56 -2.62 0.14
N PHE A 173 13.58 -2.73 -0.76
CA PHE A 173 12.80 -3.95 -0.94
C PHE A 173 13.69 -5.06 -1.54
N SER A 174 13.79 -6.19 -0.84
CA SER A 174 14.73 -7.29 -1.11
C SER A 174 14.65 -7.81 -2.54
N ALA A 175 13.42 -7.98 -3.04
CA ALA A 175 13.14 -8.46 -4.38
C ALA A 175 12.79 -7.34 -5.38
N SER A 176 13.24 -6.10 -5.15
CA SER A 176 12.81 -4.96 -5.98
C SER A 176 13.14 -5.10 -7.46
N GLN A 177 14.30 -5.65 -7.80
CA GLN A 177 14.70 -5.79 -9.21
C GLN A 177 13.86 -6.87 -9.90
N GLU A 178 13.66 -8.01 -9.25
CA GLU A 178 12.85 -9.12 -9.73
C GLU A 178 11.39 -8.68 -9.89
N ALA A 179 10.82 -8.04 -8.86
CA ALA A 179 9.46 -7.51 -8.90
C ALA A 179 9.27 -6.46 -10.00
N GLN A 180 10.25 -5.55 -10.20
CA GLN A 180 10.21 -4.59 -11.30
C GLN A 180 10.19 -5.29 -12.66
N LYS A 181 11.00 -6.34 -12.86
CA LYS A 181 11.00 -7.13 -14.09
C LYS A 181 9.65 -7.80 -14.34
N VAL A 182 9.04 -8.38 -13.31
CA VAL A 182 7.72 -9.02 -13.42
C VAL A 182 6.64 -8.00 -13.80
N VAL A 183 6.55 -6.89 -13.06
CA VAL A 183 5.58 -5.82 -13.33
C VAL A 183 5.79 -5.22 -14.72
N GLN A 184 7.03 -4.99 -15.13
CA GLN A 184 7.34 -4.43 -16.45
C GLN A 184 7.00 -5.40 -17.58
N THR A 185 7.26 -6.70 -17.39
CA THR A 185 6.87 -7.74 -18.34
C THR A 185 5.36 -7.75 -18.57
N GLN A 186 4.57 -7.75 -17.49
CA GLN A 186 3.11 -7.70 -17.61
C GLN A 186 2.62 -6.40 -18.27
N LEU A 187 3.18 -5.25 -17.91
CA LEU A 187 2.85 -3.98 -18.56
C LEU A 187 3.10 -4.01 -20.08
N ASN A 188 4.21 -4.60 -20.51
CA ASN A 188 4.53 -4.72 -21.92
C ASN A 188 3.61 -5.71 -22.64
N GLN A 189 3.26 -6.83 -22.01
CA GLN A 189 2.33 -7.81 -22.56
C GLN A 189 0.95 -7.18 -22.82
N ILE A 190 0.40 -6.43 -21.87
CA ILE A 190 -0.91 -5.78 -22.02
C ILE A 190 -0.88 -4.76 -23.16
N LYS A 191 0.17 -3.93 -23.24
CA LYS A 191 0.31 -2.93 -24.32
C LYS A 191 0.38 -3.59 -25.70
N HIS A 192 1.17 -4.65 -25.84
CA HIS A 192 1.25 -5.38 -27.10
C HIS A 192 -0.07 -6.05 -27.50
N GLN A 193 -0.83 -6.56 -26.53
CA GLN A 193 -2.19 -7.06 -26.80
C GLN A 193 -3.10 -5.93 -27.31
N GLN A 194 -3.09 -4.75 -26.67
CA GLN A 194 -3.87 -3.60 -27.13
C GLN A 194 -3.49 -3.15 -28.57
N GLU A 195 -2.20 -3.12 -28.89
CA GLU A 195 -1.70 -2.77 -30.24
C GLU A 195 -2.08 -3.81 -31.30
N GLY A 196 -2.14 -5.10 -30.93
CA GLY A 196 -2.57 -6.19 -31.81
C GLY A 196 -4.07 -6.19 -32.11
N PHE A 197 -4.89 -5.70 -31.18
CA PHE A 197 -6.34 -5.54 -31.37
C PHE A 197 -6.69 -4.31 -32.24
N GLN A 198 -5.87 -3.27 -32.24
CA GLN A 198 -6.11 -2.07 -33.07
C GLN A 198 -5.72 -2.24 -34.56
N LYS A 199 -5.02 -3.33 -34.91
CA LYS A 199 -4.59 -3.63 -36.28
C LYS A 199 -5.45 -4.69 -36.99
N LYS A 200 -6.57 -5.11 -36.39
CA LYS A 200 -7.59 -5.97 -36.98
C LYS A 200 -8.87 -5.18 -37.19
#